data_AF-A0A078B8V8-F1
#
_entry.id   AF-A0A078B8V8-F1
#
_cell.length_a   1.000
_cell.length_b   1.000
_cell.length_c   1.000
_cell.angle_alpha   90.00
_cell.angle_beta   90.00
_cell.angle_gamma   90.00
#
_symmetry.space_group_name_H-M   'P 1'
#
loop_
_entity.id
_entity.type
_entity.pdbx_description
1 polymer ?
#
loop_
_entity_poly.entity_id
_entity_poly.type
_entity_poly.pdbx_seq_one_letter_code
_entity_poly.pdbx_strand_id
1 'polypeptide(L)'
;MTVKDKLILLSFLVMLALIVGTEFLYRDKLREYSYEWIPEFQNQMTTSGKNFFHFITLFGEGPAAVAVFGITFGFSTRDKAFYMMFVHTVCGVLNQQLKITYREPRPFLVVEKIQALDCSKTYGNPSGHATNSACVYKYRGSKFRKMWFYISLFLLVFLLVSVDVSRLALGAHSINQVIYGSLLGIWLALAMFYYTRPFLQVHLRSILEFDTREFVIQRLGTVRNSMLYYILIVMSIWFIVILITVLNFITSTKYGNYPNEWIESIISKCGGEDNISQNSIFINSAFVKSGLVSNLIGAYLGIILDSIYMKGTHQNINETPLWKGILRVLIGLVISIPFLSLYYLMPDNSNVMTLYLVKSTIPCFFVMLLLFSVVKLIFIRFNLVNMDKQ
;
A
#
# COMPACT_ATOMS: atom_id res chain seq x y z
N MET A 1 -5.84 20.79 -20.17
CA MET A 1 -5.18 19.58 -20.73
C MET A 1 -4.91 19.80 -22.20
N THR A 2 -3.67 19.59 -22.64
CA THR A 2 -3.29 19.61 -24.06
C THR A 2 -3.86 18.39 -24.78
N VAL A 3 -3.86 18.39 -26.13
CA VAL A 3 -4.24 17.21 -26.94
C VAL A 3 -3.37 16.00 -26.57
N LYS A 4 -2.07 16.23 -26.35
CA LYS A 4 -1.13 15.20 -25.90
C LYS A 4 -1.54 14.61 -24.55
N ASP A 5 -1.94 15.43 -23.58
CA ASP A 5 -2.36 14.94 -22.25
C ASP A 5 -3.62 14.08 -22.33
N LYS A 6 -4.56 14.45 -23.22
CA LYS A 6 -5.79 13.68 -23.48
C LYS A 6 -5.48 12.32 -24.11
N LEU A 7 -4.56 12.28 -25.09
CA LEU A 7 -4.14 11.02 -25.73
C LEU A 7 -3.42 10.09 -24.75
N ILE A 8 -2.55 10.62 -23.89
CA ILE A 8 -1.91 9.82 -22.86
C ILE A 8 -2.97 9.28 -21.89
N LEU A 9 -3.97 10.09 -21.50
CA LEU A 9 -5.00 9.65 -20.55
C LEU A 9 -5.83 8.52 -21.15
N LEU A 10 -6.23 8.68 -22.41
CA LEU A 10 -6.91 7.62 -23.16
C LEU A 10 -6.07 6.34 -23.21
N SER A 11 -4.76 6.44 -23.44
CA SER A 11 -3.88 5.26 -23.46
C SER A 11 -3.85 4.52 -22.11
N PHE A 12 -3.86 5.23 -20.98
CA PHE A 12 -3.95 4.62 -19.66
C PHE A 12 -5.30 3.95 -19.42
N LEU A 13 -6.40 4.57 -19.85
CA LEU A 13 -7.75 3.99 -19.73
C LEU A 13 -7.91 2.74 -20.60
N VAL A 14 -7.41 2.78 -21.83
CA VAL A 14 -7.39 1.61 -22.73
C VAL A 14 -6.52 0.51 -22.14
N MET A 15 -5.34 0.83 -21.62
CA MET A 15 -4.46 -0.14 -20.96
C MET A 15 -5.14 -0.77 -19.74
N LEU A 16 -5.87 0.00 -18.92
CA LEU A 16 -6.63 -0.56 -17.80
C LEU A 16 -7.71 -1.53 -18.29
N ALA A 17 -8.47 -1.12 -19.32
CA ALA A 17 -9.51 -1.95 -19.90
C ALA A 17 -8.93 -3.25 -20.50
N LEU A 18 -7.75 -3.18 -21.12
CA LEU A 18 -7.03 -4.36 -21.61
C LEU A 18 -6.56 -5.25 -20.46
N ILE A 19 -5.97 -4.70 -19.39
CA ILE A 19 -5.52 -5.48 -18.22
C ILE A 19 -6.70 -6.22 -17.58
N VAL A 20 -7.81 -5.52 -17.34
CA VAL A 20 -9.00 -6.12 -16.74
C VAL A 20 -9.67 -7.09 -17.70
N GLY A 21 -9.78 -6.75 -18.99
CA GLY A 21 -10.44 -7.58 -19.99
C GLY A 21 -9.66 -8.85 -20.34
N THR A 22 -8.34 -8.76 -20.49
CA THR A 22 -7.49 -9.92 -20.80
C THR A 22 -7.39 -10.91 -19.65
N GLU A 23 -7.47 -10.44 -18.40
CA GLU A 23 -7.57 -11.32 -17.23
C GLU A 23 -8.73 -12.31 -17.35
N PHE A 24 -9.90 -11.91 -17.83
CA PHE A 24 -11.02 -12.85 -18.05
C PHE A 24 -10.74 -13.88 -19.15
N LEU A 25 -9.81 -13.60 -20.09
CA LEU A 25 -9.49 -14.49 -21.19
C LEU A 25 -8.46 -15.55 -20.80
N TYR A 26 -7.45 -15.20 -20.00
CA TYR A 26 -6.37 -16.11 -19.64
C TYR A 26 -6.52 -16.75 -18.26
N ARG A 27 -7.39 -16.23 -17.39
CA ARG A 27 -7.51 -16.64 -15.99
C ARG A 27 -7.55 -18.16 -15.79
N ASP A 28 -8.54 -18.82 -16.38
CA ASP A 28 -8.77 -20.24 -16.09
C ASP A 28 -7.62 -21.11 -16.62
N LYS A 29 -7.15 -20.83 -17.84
CA LYS A 29 -6.02 -21.55 -18.46
C LYS A 29 -4.73 -21.42 -17.64
N LEU A 30 -4.37 -20.21 -17.22
CA LEU A 30 -3.15 -20.01 -16.44
C LEU A 30 -3.30 -20.51 -15.00
N ARG A 31 -4.50 -20.47 -14.43
CA ARG A 31 -4.78 -21.04 -13.12
C ARG A 31 -4.63 -22.55 -13.13
N GLU A 32 -5.23 -23.23 -14.10
CA GLU A 32 -5.13 -24.69 -14.28
C GLU A 32 -3.69 -25.13 -14.53
N TYR A 33 -2.97 -24.42 -15.41
CA TYR A 33 -1.55 -24.69 -15.63
C TYR A 33 -0.71 -24.54 -14.35
N SER A 34 -1.10 -23.64 -13.44
CA SER A 34 -0.42 -23.50 -12.14
C SER A 34 -0.56 -24.73 -11.25
N TYR A 35 -1.62 -25.53 -11.42
CA TYR A 35 -1.89 -26.71 -10.61
C TYR A 35 -0.92 -27.86 -10.90
N GLU A 36 -0.34 -27.89 -12.11
CA GLU A 36 0.70 -28.84 -12.51
C GLU A 36 2.09 -28.29 -12.22
N TRP A 37 2.33 -27.03 -12.59
CA TRP A 37 3.64 -26.40 -12.48
C TRP A 37 4.11 -26.23 -11.02
N ILE A 38 3.22 -25.81 -10.11
CA ILE A 38 3.60 -25.53 -8.71
C ILE A 38 4.11 -26.79 -8.00
N PRO A 39 3.40 -27.94 -8.00
CA PRO A 39 3.91 -29.17 -7.38
C PRO A 39 5.24 -29.63 -7.99
N GLU A 40 5.38 -29.60 -9.32
CA GLU A 40 6.63 -29.98 -9.99
C GLU A 40 7.80 -29.11 -9.51
N PHE A 41 7.58 -27.79 -9.48
CA PHE A 41 8.58 -26.83 -9.01
C PHE A 41 8.92 -27.04 -7.53
N GLN A 42 7.92 -27.27 -6.68
CA GLN A 42 8.10 -27.54 -5.25
C GLN A 42 8.90 -28.83 -5.00
N ASN A 43 8.67 -29.88 -5.78
CA ASN A 43 9.38 -31.15 -5.66
C ASN A 43 10.86 -31.06 -6.02
N GLN A 44 11.22 -30.15 -6.94
CA GLN A 44 12.61 -29.91 -7.35
C GLN A 44 13.32 -28.88 -6.45
N MET A 45 12.59 -28.23 -5.53
CA MET A 45 13.12 -27.12 -4.73
C MET A 45 13.94 -27.57 -3.53
N THR A 46 15.22 -27.19 -3.53
CA THR A 46 16.12 -27.40 -2.38
C THR A 46 15.73 -26.52 -1.19
N THR A 47 16.23 -26.86 0.01
CA THR A 47 16.05 -26.04 1.23
C THR A 47 16.56 -24.61 1.04
N SER A 48 17.71 -24.44 0.37
CA SER A 48 18.25 -23.11 0.04
C SER A 48 17.34 -22.34 -0.91
N GLY A 49 16.73 -23.02 -1.89
CA GLY A 49 15.72 -22.42 -2.76
C GLY A 49 14.49 -21.92 -2.00
N LYS A 50 13.98 -22.72 -1.05
CA LYS A 50 12.86 -22.32 -0.17
C LYS A 50 13.22 -21.07 0.63
N ASN A 51 14.40 -21.04 1.27
CA ASN A 51 14.87 -19.89 2.04
C ASN A 51 15.04 -18.64 1.17
N PHE A 52 15.55 -18.81 -0.05
CA PHE A 52 15.66 -17.71 -1.01
C PHE A 52 14.29 -17.11 -1.35
N PHE A 53 13.28 -17.93 -1.65
CA PHE A 53 11.94 -17.42 -1.97
C PHE A 53 11.24 -16.79 -0.76
N HIS A 54 11.45 -17.31 0.45
CA HIS A 54 11.01 -16.66 1.68
C HIS A 54 11.69 -15.31 1.93
N PHE A 55 12.96 -15.15 1.55
CA PHE A 55 13.63 -13.87 1.65
C PHE A 55 13.12 -12.87 0.60
N ILE A 56 13.03 -13.31 -0.67
CA ILE A 56 12.60 -12.45 -1.77
C ILE A 56 11.15 -11.99 -1.60
N THR A 57 10.26 -12.84 -1.07
CA THR A 57 8.85 -12.47 -0.90
C THR A 57 8.67 -11.28 0.06
N LEU A 58 9.60 -11.05 1.00
CA LEU A 58 9.54 -9.93 1.94
C LEU A 58 9.45 -8.57 1.24
N PHE A 59 10.04 -8.43 0.04
CA PHE A 59 10.00 -7.19 -0.72
C PHE A 59 8.62 -6.88 -1.32
N GLY A 60 7.71 -7.86 -1.39
CA GLY A 60 6.31 -7.67 -1.75
C GLY A 60 5.38 -7.44 -0.55
N GLU A 61 5.87 -7.60 0.67
CA GLU A 61 5.04 -7.51 1.87
C GLU A 61 4.77 -6.07 2.33
N GLY A 62 3.74 -5.91 3.17
CA GLY A 62 3.41 -4.63 3.80
C GLY A 62 4.57 -3.97 4.56
N PRO A 63 5.38 -4.71 5.36
CA PRO A 63 6.54 -4.15 6.04
C PRO A 63 7.58 -3.51 5.11
N ALA A 64 7.79 -4.04 3.90
CA ALA A 64 8.69 -3.41 2.92
C ALA A 64 8.15 -2.04 2.48
N ALA A 65 6.84 -1.91 2.24
CA ALA A 65 6.23 -0.62 1.94
C ALA A 65 6.34 0.38 3.11
N VAL A 66 6.18 -0.10 4.35
CA VAL A 66 6.39 0.72 5.57
C VAL A 66 7.84 1.16 5.69
N ALA A 67 8.82 0.29 5.40
CA ALA A 67 10.23 0.64 5.42
C ALA A 67 10.57 1.70 4.36
N VAL A 68 10.06 1.54 3.14
CA VAL A 68 10.22 2.51 2.04
C VAL A 68 9.59 3.87 2.41
N PHE A 69 8.42 3.88 3.03
CA PHE A 69 7.80 5.09 3.57
C PHE A 69 8.67 5.72 4.66
N GLY A 70 9.12 4.94 5.65
CA GLY A 70 9.96 5.41 6.75
C GLY A 70 11.25 6.05 6.25
N ILE A 71 11.94 5.39 5.31
CA ILE A 71 13.14 5.94 4.64
C ILE A 71 12.79 7.26 3.93
N THR A 72 11.72 7.29 3.13
CA THR A 72 11.33 8.52 2.44
C THR A 72 10.97 9.65 3.41
N PHE A 73 10.29 9.33 4.52
CA PHE A 73 9.90 10.26 5.57
C PHE A 73 11.10 10.79 6.36
N GLY A 74 12.10 9.95 6.64
CA GLY A 74 13.30 10.29 7.39
C GLY A 74 14.36 11.01 6.58
N PHE A 75 14.43 10.81 5.26
CA PHE A 75 15.51 11.31 4.39
C PHE A 75 15.06 12.23 3.25
N SER A 76 13.77 12.31 2.95
CA SER A 76 13.23 13.11 1.86
C SER A 76 12.25 14.17 2.35
N THR A 77 11.60 14.87 1.44
CA THR A 77 10.65 15.93 1.75
C THR A 77 9.28 15.35 2.10
N ARG A 78 8.48 16.07 2.91
CA ARG A 78 7.18 15.57 3.42
C ARG A 78 6.19 15.26 2.30
N ASP A 79 6.16 16.07 1.23
CA ASP A 79 5.33 15.83 0.04
C ASP A 79 5.70 14.52 -0.67
N LYS A 80 7.00 14.16 -0.72
CA LYS A 80 7.45 12.88 -1.27
C LYS A 80 7.03 11.72 -0.38
N ALA A 81 7.23 11.83 0.93
CA ALA A 81 6.82 10.79 1.88
C ALA A 81 5.30 10.56 1.85
N PHE A 82 4.51 11.63 1.77
CA PHE A 82 3.07 11.55 1.60
C PHE A 82 2.71 10.83 0.30
N TYR A 83 3.32 11.22 -0.83
CA TYR A 83 3.04 10.59 -2.12
C TYR A 83 3.35 9.09 -2.12
N MET A 84 4.47 8.68 -1.51
CA MET A 84 4.83 7.26 -1.37
C MET A 84 3.79 6.49 -0.57
N MET A 85 3.40 7.01 0.60
CA MET A 85 2.34 6.40 1.42
C MET A 85 1.00 6.38 0.68
N PHE A 86 0.67 7.45 -0.03
CA PHE A 86 -0.58 7.62 -0.76
C PHE A 86 -0.75 6.54 -1.81
N VAL A 87 0.28 6.28 -2.63
CA VAL A 87 0.18 5.26 -3.66
C VAL A 87 0.13 3.85 -3.07
N HIS A 88 0.98 3.51 -2.10
CA HIS A 88 0.90 2.19 -1.44
C HIS A 88 -0.46 1.96 -0.78
N THR A 89 -1.05 3.01 -0.20
CA THR A 89 -2.40 2.97 0.36
C THR A 89 -3.43 2.69 -0.73
N VAL A 90 -3.39 3.41 -1.85
CA VAL A 90 -4.31 3.16 -2.99
C VAL A 90 -4.13 1.74 -3.56
N CYS A 91 -2.89 1.27 -3.74
CA CYS A 91 -2.61 -0.10 -4.19
C CYS A 91 -3.19 -1.14 -3.21
N GLY A 92 -3.00 -0.94 -1.90
CA GLY A 92 -3.50 -1.82 -0.85
C GLY A 92 -5.03 -1.88 -0.80
N VAL A 93 -5.71 -0.73 -0.83
CA VAL A 93 -7.19 -0.68 -0.83
C VAL A 93 -7.72 -1.37 -2.08
N LEU A 94 -7.21 -1.02 -3.27
CA LEU A 94 -7.65 -1.59 -4.53
C LEU A 94 -7.47 -3.11 -4.54
N ASN A 95 -6.34 -3.60 -4.04
CA ASN A 95 -6.08 -5.03 -3.92
C ASN A 95 -7.11 -5.73 -3.01
N GLN A 96 -7.47 -5.15 -1.86
CA GLN A 96 -8.51 -5.72 -1.00
C GLN A 96 -9.89 -5.70 -1.65
N GLN A 97 -10.24 -4.62 -2.36
CA GLN A 97 -11.52 -4.54 -3.07
C GLN A 97 -11.63 -5.65 -4.13
N LEU A 98 -10.59 -5.79 -4.96
CA LEU A 98 -10.58 -6.79 -6.02
C LEU A 98 -10.58 -8.22 -5.45
N LYS A 99 -9.91 -8.47 -4.33
CA LYS A 99 -9.99 -9.77 -3.63
C LYS A 99 -11.42 -10.13 -3.23
N ILE A 100 -12.16 -9.17 -2.67
CA ILE A 100 -13.56 -9.36 -2.28
C ILE A 100 -14.46 -9.55 -3.52
N THR A 101 -14.15 -8.86 -4.63
CA THR A 101 -14.91 -8.96 -5.88
C THR A 101 -14.68 -10.28 -6.61
N TYR A 102 -13.43 -10.73 -6.76
CA TYR A 102 -13.10 -11.95 -7.51
C TYR A 102 -13.32 -13.24 -6.72
N ARG A 103 -13.08 -13.21 -5.40
CA ARG A 103 -13.27 -14.36 -4.49
C ARG A 103 -12.56 -15.65 -4.92
N GLU A 104 -11.48 -15.50 -5.67
CA GLU A 104 -10.78 -16.63 -6.27
C GLU A 104 -9.95 -17.37 -5.21
N PRO A 105 -9.98 -18.71 -5.15
CA PRO A 105 -9.17 -19.46 -4.22
C PRO A 105 -7.68 -19.36 -4.54
N ARG A 106 -6.85 -19.59 -3.52
CA ARG A 106 -5.42 -19.87 -3.71
C ARG A 106 -5.24 -21.31 -4.17
N PRO A 107 -4.18 -21.61 -4.91
CA PRO A 107 -3.99 -22.94 -5.49
C PRO A 107 -3.87 -24.03 -4.40
N PHE A 108 -3.24 -23.75 -3.26
CA PHE A 108 -3.16 -24.71 -2.15
C PHE A 108 -4.51 -25.07 -1.51
N LEU A 109 -5.56 -24.25 -1.70
CA LEU A 109 -6.91 -24.50 -1.17
C LEU A 109 -7.70 -25.53 -1.99
N VAL A 110 -7.28 -25.76 -3.24
CA VAL A 110 -8.04 -26.57 -4.20
C VAL A 110 -7.24 -27.71 -4.81
N VAL A 111 -5.91 -27.68 -4.68
CA VAL A 111 -5.02 -28.77 -5.13
C VAL A 111 -4.29 -29.35 -3.93
N GLU A 112 -4.57 -30.62 -3.63
CA GLU A 112 -3.96 -31.33 -2.50
C GLU A 112 -2.43 -31.34 -2.56
N LYS A 113 -1.87 -31.65 -3.75
CA LYS A 113 -0.42 -31.76 -3.99
C LYS A 113 0.38 -30.47 -3.75
N ILE A 114 -0.27 -29.30 -3.71
CA ILE A 114 0.40 -28.03 -3.49
C ILE A 114 0.60 -27.78 -2.00
N GLN A 115 1.86 -27.61 -1.60
CA GLN A 115 2.24 -27.24 -0.24
C GLN A 115 2.04 -25.74 0.00
N ALA A 116 1.45 -25.38 1.14
CA ALA A 116 1.28 -23.99 1.57
C ALA A 116 2.54 -23.50 2.29
N LEU A 117 3.66 -23.34 1.56
CA LEU A 117 4.93 -22.89 2.16
C LEU A 117 4.81 -21.44 2.68
N ASP A 118 3.95 -20.62 2.10
CA ASP A 118 3.47 -19.38 2.73
C ASP A 118 1.94 -19.39 2.86
N CYS A 119 1.46 -19.39 4.10
CA CYS A 119 0.05 -19.46 4.40
C CYS A 119 -0.62 -18.09 4.47
N SER A 120 -1.30 -17.72 3.39
CA SER A 120 -2.18 -16.56 3.38
C SER A 120 -3.65 -16.96 3.39
N LYS A 121 -4.38 -16.51 4.41
CA LYS A 121 -5.79 -16.87 4.68
C LYS A 121 -6.82 -16.00 3.94
N THR A 122 -6.40 -15.29 2.91
CA THR A 122 -7.24 -14.37 2.10
C THR A 122 -7.48 -14.92 0.71
N TYR A 123 -8.42 -14.36 -0.06
CA TYR A 123 -8.56 -14.71 -1.49
C TYR A 123 -7.27 -14.50 -2.28
N GLY A 124 -7.12 -15.23 -3.37
CA GLY A 124 -5.95 -15.23 -4.22
C GLY A 124 -5.86 -14.02 -5.16
N ASN A 125 -6.93 -13.71 -5.90
CA ASN A 125 -6.84 -12.78 -7.03
C ASN A 125 -7.19 -11.32 -6.67
N PRO A 126 -6.37 -10.30 -7.00
CA PRO A 126 -4.97 -10.38 -7.45
C PRO A 126 -3.97 -10.61 -6.30
N SER A 127 -2.75 -11.02 -6.66
CA SER A 127 -1.63 -11.11 -5.71
C SER A 127 -1.27 -9.74 -5.15
N GLY A 128 -1.36 -9.59 -3.82
CA GLY A 128 -0.99 -8.35 -3.13
C GLY A 128 0.51 -8.08 -3.15
N HIS A 129 1.34 -9.13 -3.12
CA HIS A 129 2.79 -9.01 -3.19
C HIS A 129 3.25 -8.53 -4.57
N ALA A 130 2.66 -9.10 -5.62
CA ALA A 130 2.88 -8.68 -7.00
C ALA A 130 2.47 -7.21 -7.19
N THR A 131 1.26 -6.86 -6.75
CA THR A 131 0.76 -5.48 -6.83
C THR A 131 1.65 -4.50 -6.07
N ASN A 132 2.02 -4.81 -4.82
CA ASN A 132 2.79 -3.91 -3.96
C ASN A 132 4.23 -3.70 -4.43
N SER A 133 4.90 -4.78 -4.83
CA SER A 133 6.26 -4.70 -5.36
C SER A 133 6.29 -3.93 -6.69
N ALA A 134 5.26 -4.08 -7.53
CA ALA A 134 5.07 -3.31 -8.75
C ALA A 134 4.75 -1.82 -8.51
N CYS A 135 4.19 -1.46 -7.36
CA CYS A 135 3.95 -0.08 -6.94
C CYS A 135 5.23 0.65 -6.47
N VAL A 136 6.36 0.48 -7.17
CA VAL A 136 7.64 1.15 -6.88
C VAL A 136 7.90 2.31 -7.84
N TYR A 137 8.49 3.40 -7.33
CA TYR A 137 8.61 4.67 -8.05
C TYR A 137 10.02 4.91 -8.57
N LYS A 138 10.05 5.51 -9.76
CA LYS A 138 11.24 6.11 -10.35
C LYS A 138 11.58 7.41 -9.63
N TYR A 139 12.65 7.41 -8.84
CA TYR A 139 13.33 8.66 -8.48
C TYR A 139 14.15 9.13 -9.69
N ARG A 140 13.75 10.24 -10.31
CA ARG A 140 14.56 10.90 -11.34
C ARG A 140 15.69 11.65 -10.63
N GLY A 141 16.74 10.94 -10.24
CA GLY A 141 17.98 11.58 -9.83
C GLY A 141 18.59 12.34 -11.01
N SER A 142 18.96 13.59 -10.77
CA SER A 142 19.72 14.39 -11.73
C SER A 142 21.06 13.70 -12.03
N LYS A 143 21.41 13.60 -13.31
CA LYS A 143 22.71 13.11 -13.81
C LYS A 143 23.12 11.68 -13.42
N PHE A 144 22.20 10.72 -13.32
CA PHE A 144 22.64 9.33 -13.37
C PHE A 144 23.26 9.04 -14.74
N ARG A 145 24.52 8.59 -14.77
CA ARG A 145 25.14 8.08 -16.00
C ARG A 145 24.20 7.01 -16.58
N LYS A 146 24.04 7.00 -17.91
CA LYS A 146 23.13 6.10 -18.65
C LYS A 146 23.19 4.63 -18.17
N MET A 147 24.39 4.17 -17.80
CA MET A 147 24.63 2.84 -17.21
C MET A 147 23.86 2.59 -15.90
N TRP A 148 23.91 3.50 -14.93
CA TRP A 148 23.23 3.35 -13.65
C TRP A 148 21.71 3.31 -13.80
N PHE A 149 21.16 4.05 -14.77
CA PHE A 149 19.74 3.95 -15.09
C PHE A 149 19.35 2.53 -15.53
N TYR A 150 20.12 1.91 -16.43
CA TYR A 150 19.85 0.54 -16.88
C TYR A 150 20.07 -0.49 -15.78
N ILE A 151 21.09 -0.32 -14.94
CA ILE A 151 21.32 -1.19 -13.77
C ILE A 151 20.13 -1.11 -12.81
N SER A 152 19.67 0.09 -12.46
CA SER A 152 18.50 0.26 -11.58
C SER A 152 17.22 -0.32 -12.19
N LEU A 153 17.03 -0.15 -13.50
CA LEU A 153 15.89 -0.74 -14.21
C LEU A 153 15.94 -2.26 -14.19
N PHE A 154 17.11 -2.85 -14.48
CA PHE A 154 17.31 -4.29 -14.41
C PHE A 154 17.05 -4.83 -13.01
N LEU A 155 17.62 -4.22 -11.97
CA LEU A 155 17.39 -4.63 -10.58
C LEU A 155 15.93 -4.53 -10.17
N LEU A 156 15.23 -3.48 -10.62
CA LEU A 156 13.80 -3.35 -10.38
C LEU A 156 13.03 -4.49 -11.05
N VAL A 157 13.23 -4.72 -12.35
CA VAL A 157 12.53 -5.79 -13.09
C VAL A 157 12.87 -7.16 -12.50
N PHE A 158 14.13 -7.41 -12.16
CA PHE A 158 14.57 -8.62 -11.50
C PHE A 158 13.85 -8.82 -10.17
N LEU A 159 13.75 -7.79 -9.34
CA LEU A 159 13.03 -7.86 -8.06
C LEU A 159 11.54 -8.18 -8.27
N LEU A 160 10.87 -7.49 -9.20
CA LEU A 160 9.45 -7.73 -9.50
C LEU A 160 9.19 -9.17 -9.91
N VAL A 161 9.95 -9.66 -10.90
CA VAL A 161 9.81 -11.03 -11.40
C VAL A 161 10.15 -12.04 -10.30
N SER A 162 11.18 -11.77 -9.49
CA SER A 162 11.56 -12.67 -8.40
C SER A 162 10.50 -12.75 -7.31
N VAL A 163 9.84 -11.64 -6.98
CA VAL A 163 8.69 -11.62 -6.05
C VAL A 163 7.53 -12.40 -6.65
N ASP A 164 7.23 -12.25 -7.93
CA ASP A 164 6.13 -13.00 -8.56
C ASP A 164 6.40 -14.51 -8.54
N VAL A 165 7.60 -14.93 -8.94
CA VAL A 165 8.01 -16.34 -8.91
C VAL A 165 8.02 -16.87 -7.48
N SER A 166 8.41 -16.07 -6.48
CA SER A 166 8.37 -16.51 -5.08
C SER A 166 6.95 -16.84 -4.63
N ARG A 167 5.92 -16.12 -5.11
CA ARG A 167 4.52 -16.42 -4.75
C ARG A 167 4.02 -17.73 -5.35
N LEU A 168 4.50 -18.09 -6.55
CA LEU A 168 4.19 -19.36 -7.18
C LEU A 168 4.93 -20.50 -6.46
N ALA A 169 6.24 -20.32 -6.25
CA ALA A 169 7.13 -21.26 -5.58
C ALA A 169 6.63 -21.63 -4.17
N LEU A 170 6.14 -20.65 -3.42
CA LEU A 170 5.62 -20.83 -2.07
C LEU A 170 4.17 -21.37 -2.04
N GLY A 171 3.58 -21.66 -3.21
CA GLY A 171 2.21 -22.19 -3.33
C GLY A 171 1.12 -21.18 -2.98
N ALA A 172 1.45 -19.91 -2.80
CA ALA A 172 0.53 -18.90 -2.27
C ALA A 172 -0.40 -18.31 -3.35
N HIS A 173 0.02 -18.31 -4.61
CA HIS A 173 -0.74 -17.76 -5.73
C HIS A 173 -0.56 -18.60 -6.99
N SER A 174 -1.55 -18.54 -7.89
CA SER A 174 -1.44 -19.04 -9.26
C SER A 174 -0.88 -17.98 -10.22
N ILE A 175 -0.48 -18.41 -11.41
CA ILE A 175 0.15 -17.58 -12.45
C ILE A 175 -0.74 -16.41 -12.87
N ASN A 176 -2.05 -16.63 -13.07
CA ASN A 176 -2.98 -15.55 -13.38
C ASN A 176 -3.00 -14.47 -12.28
N GLN A 177 -2.96 -14.88 -11.01
CA GLN A 177 -3.07 -13.98 -9.86
C GLN A 177 -1.83 -13.09 -9.71
N VAL A 178 -0.64 -13.61 -9.99
CA VAL A 178 0.60 -12.81 -9.98
C VAL A 178 0.69 -11.88 -11.18
N ILE A 179 0.38 -12.37 -12.39
CA ILE A 179 0.39 -11.55 -13.62
C ILE A 179 -0.59 -10.39 -13.48
N TYR A 180 -1.84 -10.67 -13.07
CA TYR A 180 -2.84 -9.63 -12.92
C TYR A 180 -2.46 -8.61 -11.84
N GLY A 181 -1.92 -9.08 -10.71
CA GLY A 181 -1.41 -8.19 -9.65
C GLY A 181 -0.29 -7.28 -10.13
N SER A 182 0.71 -7.83 -10.83
CA SER A 182 1.84 -7.05 -11.35
C SER A 182 1.41 -6.05 -12.42
N LEU A 183 0.55 -6.44 -13.36
CA LEU A 183 0.03 -5.53 -14.39
C LEU A 183 -0.75 -4.37 -13.76
N LEU A 184 -1.63 -4.65 -12.80
CA LEU A 184 -2.37 -3.62 -12.07
C LEU A 184 -1.45 -2.70 -11.27
N GLY A 185 -0.45 -3.25 -10.57
CA GLY A 185 0.51 -2.47 -9.80
C GLY A 185 1.35 -1.54 -10.67
N ILE A 186 1.87 -2.03 -11.79
CA ILE A 186 2.63 -1.23 -12.78
C ILE A 186 1.73 -0.13 -13.35
N TRP A 187 0.52 -0.48 -13.78
CA TRP A 187 -0.44 0.46 -14.32
C TRP A 187 -0.73 1.59 -13.33
N LEU A 188 -1.03 1.23 -12.08
CA LEU A 188 -1.39 2.18 -11.03
C LEU A 188 -0.22 3.10 -10.68
N ALA A 189 0.99 2.55 -10.53
CA ALA A 189 2.20 3.32 -10.25
C ALA A 189 2.47 4.36 -11.35
N LEU A 190 2.37 3.96 -12.62
CA LEU A 190 2.58 4.83 -13.76
C LEU A 190 1.48 5.89 -13.86
N ALA A 191 0.21 5.51 -13.72
CA ALA A 191 -0.93 6.44 -13.76
C ALA A 191 -0.79 7.51 -12.67
N MET A 192 -0.50 7.10 -11.44
CA MET A 192 -0.32 8.03 -10.32
C MET A 192 0.94 8.87 -10.46
N PHE A 193 2.00 8.36 -11.08
CA PHE A 193 3.21 9.15 -11.35
C PHE A 193 2.98 10.26 -12.37
N TYR A 194 2.23 9.98 -13.43
CA TYR A 194 1.96 10.97 -14.49
C TYR A 194 0.87 11.98 -14.12
N TYR A 195 -0.24 11.52 -13.51
CA TYR A 195 -1.42 12.37 -13.28
C TYR A 195 -1.51 12.89 -11.86
N THR A 196 -1.35 12.01 -10.87
CA THR A 196 -1.63 12.38 -9.48
C THR A 196 -0.47 13.12 -8.85
N ARG A 197 0.77 12.68 -9.09
CA ARG A 197 1.97 13.20 -8.46
C ARG A 197 2.17 14.71 -8.69
N PRO A 198 2.10 15.26 -9.92
CA PRO A 198 2.36 16.68 -10.13
C PRO A 198 1.35 17.57 -9.40
N PHE A 199 0.06 17.22 -9.48
CA PHE A 199 -1.00 17.94 -8.79
C PHE A 199 -0.86 17.83 -7.27
N LEU A 200 -0.70 16.60 -6.75
CA LEU A 200 -0.61 16.35 -5.33
C LEU A 200 0.61 17.03 -4.70
N GLN A 201 1.79 16.99 -5.35
CA GLN A 201 2.98 17.63 -4.81
C GLN A 201 2.83 19.16 -4.78
N VAL A 202 2.27 19.79 -5.83
CA VAL A 202 2.01 21.23 -5.83
C VAL A 202 1.04 21.61 -4.72
N HIS A 203 -0.06 20.87 -4.59
CA HIS A 203 -1.03 21.07 -3.52
C HIS A 203 -0.41 20.96 -2.13
N LEU A 204 0.29 19.85 -1.84
CA LEU A 204 0.89 19.63 -0.53
C LEU A 204 1.94 20.69 -0.20
N ARG A 205 2.77 21.09 -1.16
CA ARG A 205 3.76 22.16 -0.96
C ARG A 205 3.10 23.50 -0.67
N SER A 206 2.00 23.83 -1.34
CA SER A 206 1.25 25.06 -1.06
C SER A 206 0.70 25.14 0.37
N ILE A 207 0.42 24.00 0.98
CA ILE A 207 -0.02 23.92 2.39
C ILE A 207 1.19 23.93 3.33
N LEU A 208 2.24 23.16 3.01
CA LEU A 208 3.42 22.98 3.87
C LEU A 208 4.30 24.24 3.91
N GLU A 209 4.42 24.99 2.82
CA GLU A 209 5.25 26.20 2.72
C GLU A 209 4.44 27.48 2.96
N PHE A 210 3.30 27.38 3.65
CA PHE A 210 2.48 28.53 4.00
C PHE A 210 3.20 29.39 5.07
N ASP A 211 4.22 30.12 4.64
CA ASP A 211 4.89 31.16 5.39
C ASP A 211 4.75 32.48 4.63
N THR A 212 3.97 33.39 5.18
CA THR A 212 4.17 34.85 5.06
C THR A 212 3.16 35.55 5.96
N ARG A 213 3.66 36.06 7.09
CA ARG A 213 2.95 36.97 8.00
C ARG A 213 2.42 38.25 7.31
N GLU A 214 2.86 38.58 6.10
CA GLU A 214 2.34 39.74 5.33
C GLU A 214 1.10 39.43 4.47
N PHE A 215 0.76 38.15 4.27
CA PHE A 215 -0.32 37.75 3.36
C PHE A 215 -1.62 37.32 4.07
N VAL A 216 -1.57 37.26 5.40
CA VAL A 216 -2.62 36.74 6.28
C VAL A 216 -3.83 37.69 6.34
N ILE A 217 -3.62 39.00 6.47
CA ILE A 217 -4.75 39.90 6.79
C ILE A 217 -5.72 40.11 5.61
N GLN A 218 -5.25 40.04 4.36
CA GLN A 218 -6.10 40.28 3.18
C GLN A 218 -6.72 39.01 2.56
N ARG A 219 -6.28 37.81 2.95
CA ARG A 219 -6.69 36.53 2.32
C ARG A 219 -7.20 35.45 3.28
N LEU A 220 -7.34 35.75 4.57
CA LEU A 220 -7.90 34.85 5.61
C LEU A 220 -9.31 34.31 5.26
N GLY A 221 -10.12 35.05 4.50
CA GLY A 221 -11.40 34.55 3.99
C GLY A 221 -11.23 33.54 2.85
N THR A 222 -10.47 33.91 1.81
CA THR A 222 -10.36 33.13 0.57
C THR A 222 -9.48 31.87 0.71
N VAL A 223 -8.39 31.94 1.48
CA VAL A 223 -7.49 30.78 1.71
C VAL A 223 -8.10 29.79 2.69
N ARG A 224 -8.77 30.25 3.76
CA ARG A 224 -9.51 29.37 4.68
C ARG A 224 -10.64 28.65 3.93
N ASN A 225 -11.35 29.35 3.06
CA ASN A 225 -12.37 28.74 2.20
C ASN A 225 -11.74 27.73 1.21
N SER A 226 -10.55 28.01 0.67
CA SER A 226 -9.83 27.07 -0.18
C SER A 226 -9.34 25.82 0.57
N MET A 227 -8.80 25.96 1.78
CA MET A 227 -8.37 24.82 2.60
C MET A 227 -9.55 23.97 3.05
N LEU A 228 -10.63 24.61 3.53
CA LEU A 228 -11.88 23.94 3.88
C LEU A 228 -12.46 23.19 2.67
N TYR A 229 -12.45 23.80 1.49
CA TYR A 229 -12.86 23.16 0.24
C TYR A 229 -12.08 21.87 -0.03
N TYR A 230 -10.74 21.89 0.09
CA TYR A 230 -9.95 20.67 -0.10
C TYR A 230 -10.14 19.63 1.00
N ILE A 231 -10.35 20.05 2.26
CA ILE A 231 -10.70 19.13 3.36
C ILE A 231 -12.01 18.42 3.03
N LEU A 232 -13.04 19.15 2.61
CA LEU A 232 -14.33 18.59 2.23
C LEU A 232 -14.19 17.63 1.04
N ILE A 233 -13.37 17.94 0.04
CA ILE A 233 -13.08 17.03 -1.07
C ILE A 233 -12.43 15.75 -0.56
N VAL A 234 -11.35 15.84 0.23
CA VAL A 234 -10.62 14.65 0.72
C VAL A 234 -11.52 13.81 1.63
N MET A 235 -12.32 14.43 2.50
CA MET A 235 -13.30 13.73 3.33
C MET A 235 -14.38 13.06 2.50
N SER A 236 -14.88 13.73 1.45
CA SER A 236 -15.88 13.16 0.53
C SER A 236 -15.33 11.95 -0.21
N ILE A 237 -14.09 12.04 -0.74
CA ILE A 237 -13.42 10.92 -1.41
C ILE A 237 -13.22 9.76 -0.42
N TRP A 238 -12.73 10.04 0.79
CA TRP A 238 -12.54 9.03 1.83
C TRP A 238 -13.86 8.33 2.19
N PHE A 239 -14.93 9.09 2.38
CA PHE A 239 -16.26 8.56 2.66
C PHE A 239 -16.79 7.70 1.50
N ILE A 240 -16.63 8.15 0.25
CA ILE A 240 -17.02 7.37 -0.94
C ILE A 240 -16.24 6.05 -1.00
N VAL A 241 -14.93 6.05 -0.71
CA VAL A 241 -14.13 4.81 -0.70
C VAL A 241 -14.59 3.86 0.41
N ILE A 242 -14.90 4.36 1.60
CA ILE A 242 -15.48 3.55 2.68
C ILE A 242 -16.85 3.00 2.28
N LEU A 243 -17.71 3.83 1.68
CA LEU A 243 -19.02 3.40 1.22
C LEU A 243 -18.92 2.27 0.18
N ILE A 244 -18.06 2.42 -0.82
CA ILE A 244 -17.79 1.38 -1.82
C ILE A 244 -17.28 0.10 -1.15
N THR A 245 -16.36 0.24 -0.19
CA THR A 245 -15.80 -0.89 0.58
C THR A 245 -16.88 -1.64 1.36
N VAL A 246 -17.74 -0.92 2.07
CA VAL A 246 -18.83 -1.49 2.86
C VAL A 246 -19.88 -2.14 1.95
N LEU A 247 -20.23 -1.50 0.82
CA LEU A 247 -21.14 -2.09 -0.17
C LEU A 247 -20.56 -3.38 -0.78
N ASN A 248 -19.28 -3.37 -1.14
CA ASN A 248 -18.59 -4.56 -1.67
C ASN A 248 -18.54 -5.67 -0.61
N PHE A 249 -18.32 -5.34 0.66
CA PHE A 249 -18.38 -6.28 1.77
C PHE A 249 -19.78 -6.88 1.95
N ILE A 250 -20.83 -6.05 2.08
CA ILE A 250 -22.22 -6.51 2.31
C ILE A 250 -22.73 -7.35 1.14
N THR A 251 -22.48 -6.91 -0.10
CA THR A 251 -22.88 -7.68 -1.28
C THR A 251 -22.12 -9.00 -1.34
N SER A 252 -20.84 -9.01 -0.97
CA SER A 252 -20.04 -10.22 -0.98
C SER A 252 -20.32 -11.19 0.14
N THR A 253 -20.70 -10.73 1.32
CA THR A 253 -21.16 -11.64 2.39
C THR A 253 -22.54 -12.21 2.10
N LYS A 254 -23.40 -11.47 1.39
CA LYS A 254 -24.73 -11.96 0.99
C LYS A 254 -24.68 -13.05 -0.09
N TYR A 255 -23.78 -12.91 -1.06
CA TYR A 255 -23.74 -13.79 -2.24
C TYR A 255 -22.48 -14.69 -2.31
N GLY A 256 -21.51 -14.48 -1.42
CA GLY A 256 -20.23 -15.17 -1.43
C GLY A 256 -20.15 -16.20 -0.33
N ASN A 257 -20.47 -17.44 -0.66
CA ASN A 257 -20.09 -18.59 0.14
C ASN A 257 -18.75 -19.12 -0.38
N TYR A 258 -17.89 -19.59 0.52
CA TYR A 258 -16.72 -20.37 0.16
C TYR A 258 -16.89 -21.80 0.68
N PRO A 259 -16.38 -22.81 -0.04
CA PRO A 259 -16.49 -24.22 0.37
C PRO A 259 -15.77 -24.48 1.71
N ASN A 260 -16.30 -25.41 2.52
CA ASN A 260 -15.71 -25.78 3.81
C ASN A 260 -14.34 -26.46 3.61
N GLU A 261 -14.15 -27.12 2.48
CA GLU A 261 -12.91 -27.75 2.03
C GLU A 261 -11.75 -26.74 1.97
N TRP A 262 -12.04 -25.46 1.70
CA TRP A 262 -11.01 -24.41 1.74
C TRP A 262 -10.56 -24.12 3.17
N ILE A 263 -11.47 -24.17 4.15
CA ILE A 263 -11.11 -24.01 5.56
C ILE A 263 -10.28 -25.21 6.02
N GLU A 264 -10.71 -26.43 5.69
CA GLU A 264 -9.97 -27.67 6.01
C GLU A 264 -8.57 -27.67 5.38
N SER A 265 -8.44 -27.18 4.15
CA SER A 265 -7.14 -27.00 3.49
C SER A 265 -6.25 -25.99 4.21
N ILE A 266 -6.81 -24.91 4.77
CA ILE A 266 -6.03 -23.97 5.58
C ILE A 266 -5.57 -24.64 6.87
N ILE A 267 -6.47 -25.31 7.59
CA ILE A 267 -6.15 -25.96 8.87
C ILE A 267 -5.05 -27.01 8.66
N SER A 268 -5.25 -27.92 7.70
CA SER A 268 -4.30 -29.01 7.42
C SER A 268 -2.95 -28.53 6.91
N LYS A 269 -2.91 -27.55 6.00
CA LYS A 269 -1.66 -27.17 5.33
C LYS A 269 -0.89 -26.03 6.00
N CYS A 270 -1.55 -25.21 6.81
CA CYS A 270 -0.92 -24.05 7.43
C CYS A 270 -0.48 -24.26 8.88
N GLY A 271 -0.71 -25.45 9.46
CA GLY A 271 -0.30 -25.77 10.83
C GLY A 271 -0.91 -24.86 11.90
N GLY A 272 -2.11 -24.33 11.65
CA GLY A 272 -2.83 -23.50 12.62
C GLY A 272 -3.53 -24.32 13.69
N GLU A 273 -3.76 -23.72 14.86
CA GLU A 273 -4.67 -24.26 15.88
C GLU A 273 -6.03 -24.63 15.24
N ASP A 274 -6.67 -25.70 15.74
CA ASP A 274 -7.95 -26.23 15.24
C ASP A 274 -9.08 -25.17 15.20
N ASN A 275 -8.89 -24.01 15.87
CA ASN A 275 -9.84 -22.90 15.95
C ASN A 275 -9.37 -21.65 15.17
N ILE A 276 -9.35 -21.71 13.84
CA ILE A 276 -9.18 -20.50 13.02
C ILE A 276 -10.45 -19.65 13.09
N SER A 277 -10.31 -18.40 13.54
CA SER A 277 -11.44 -17.47 13.54
C SER A 277 -11.92 -17.16 12.12
N GLN A 278 -13.22 -17.36 11.85
CA GLN A 278 -13.85 -16.98 10.59
C GLN A 278 -13.74 -15.47 10.29
N ASN A 279 -13.53 -14.64 11.32
CA ASN A 279 -13.39 -13.19 11.16
C ASN A 279 -12.00 -12.78 10.67
N SER A 280 -11.01 -13.69 10.66
CA SER A 280 -9.64 -13.41 10.20
C SER A 280 -9.30 -14.00 8.82
N ILE A 281 -10.28 -14.60 8.12
CA ILE A 281 -10.11 -15.22 6.80
C ILE A 281 -10.95 -14.53 5.70
N PHE A 282 -10.57 -14.77 4.44
CA PHE A 282 -11.30 -14.40 3.22
C PHE A 282 -11.87 -12.96 3.21
N ILE A 283 -13.20 -12.81 3.10
CA ILE A 283 -13.92 -11.55 2.98
C ILE A 283 -13.65 -10.66 4.20
N ASN A 284 -13.75 -11.22 5.40
CA ASN A 284 -13.58 -10.47 6.65
C ASN A 284 -12.15 -9.93 6.76
N SER A 285 -11.15 -10.76 6.48
CA SER A 285 -9.74 -10.35 6.48
C SER A 285 -9.45 -9.24 5.47
N ALA A 286 -9.98 -9.35 4.25
CA ALA A 286 -9.82 -8.34 3.20
C ALA A 286 -10.51 -7.02 3.58
N PHE A 287 -11.72 -7.10 4.16
CA PHE A 287 -12.45 -5.94 4.64
C PHE A 287 -11.69 -5.24 5.76
N VAL A 288 -11.22 -5.95 6.79
CA VAL A 288 -10.42 -5.36 7.87
C VAL A 288 -9.20 -4.62 7.31
N LYS A 289 -8.47 -5.23 6.37
CA LYS A 289 -7.27 -4.61 5.76
C LYS A 289 -7.59 -3.36 4.95
N SER A 290 -8.80 -3.22 4.40
CA SER A 290 -9.19 -2.02 3.63
C SER A 290 -9.26 -0.74 4.47
N GLY A 291 -9.30 -0.84 5.81
CA GLY A 291 -9.21 0.29 6.74
C GLY A 291 -7.92 1.11 6.60
N LEU A 292 -6.91 0.59 5.89
CA LEU A 292 -5.68 1.29 5.53
C LEU A 292 -5.92 2.60 4.75
N VAL A 293 -7.10 2.79 4.14
CA VAL A 293 -7.51 4.06 3.51
C VAL A 293 -7.42 5.24 4.48
N SER A 294 -7.55 4.99 5.79
CA SER A 294 -7.46 6.01 6.84
C SER A 294 -6.07 6.62 6.99
N ASN A 295 -5.02 5.99 6.44
CA ASN A 295 -3.70 6.62 6.31
C ASN A 295 -3.78 7.96 5.56
N LEU A 296 -4.63 8.06 4.54
CA LEU A 296 -4.73 9.24 3.67
C LEU A 296 -5.27 10.45 4.43
N ILE A 297 -6.42 10.28 5.10
CA ILE A 297 -7.06 11.36 5.83
C ILE A 297 -6.25 11.73 7.08
N GLY A 298 -5.66 10.74 7.78
CA GLY A 298 -4.77 10.99 8.90
C GLY A 298 -3.57 11.85 8.50
N ALA A 299 -2.82 11.45 7.47
CA ALA A 299 -1.67 12.21 6.99
C ALA A 299 -2.06 13.61 6.49
N TYR A 300 -3.19 13.73 5.78
CA TYR A 300 -3.62 14.99 5.20
C TYR A 300 -4.01 16.00 6.28
N LEU A 301 -4.79 15.56 7.28
CA LEU A 301 -5.09 16.38 8.46
C LEU A 301 -3.81 16.71 9.24
N GLY A 302 -2.85 15.78 9.32
CA GLY A 302 -1.55 16.01 9.94
C GLY A 302 -0.80 17.18 9.29
N ILE A 303 -0.72 17.20 7.95
CA ILE A 303 -0.11 18.30 7.19
C ILE A 303 -0.82 19.63 7.45
N ILE A 304 -2.15 19.63 7.54
CA ILE A 304 -2.92 20.85 7.84
C ILE A 304 -2.62 21.35 9.25
N LEU A 305 -2.59 20.46 10.25
CA LEU A 305 -2.24 20.82 11.62
C LEU A 305 -0.81 21.37 11.70
N ASP A 306 0.13 20.77 10.96
CA ASP A 306 1.51 21.24 10.84
C ASP A 306 1.59 22.66 10.25
N SER A 307 0.83 22.92 9.19
CA SER A 307 0.75 24.22 8.53
C SER A 307 0.19 25.30 9.46
N ILE A 308 -0.96 25.05 10.10
CA ILE A 308 -1.68 26.04 10.91
C ILE A 308 -0.96 26.32 12.23
N TYR A 309 -0.54 25.27 12.95
CA TYR A 309 -0.06 25.41 14.33
C TYR A 309 1.46 25.39 14.46
N MET A 310 2.17 24.88 13.44
CA MET A 310 3.62 24.67 13.51
C MET A 310 4.39 25.38 12.39
N LYS A 311 3.78 26.38 11.74
CA LYS A 311 4.36 27.19 10.65
C LYS A 311 4.81 26.37 9.43
N GLY A 312 4.23 25.19 9.23
CA GLY A 312 4.53 24.35 8.08
C GLY A 312 5.95 23.78 8.05
N THR A 313 6.30 23.13 6.95
CA THR A 313 7.56 22.40 6.79
C THR A 313 8.21 22.75 5.45
N HIS A 314 9.37 23.40 5.50
CA HIS A 314 10.15 23.74 4.32
C HIS A 314 10.82 22.51 3.69
N GLN A 315 11.13 22.55 2.40
CA GLN A 315 11.70 21.41 1.66
C GLN A 315 13.04 20.92 2.21
N ASN A 316 13.85 21.83 2.74
CA ASN A 316 15.21 21.53 3.18
C ASN A 316 15.27 21.04 4.64
N ILE A 317 14.14 20.83 5.30
CA ILE A 317 14.07 20.44 6.72
C ILE A 317 14.88 19.18 7.04
N ASN A 318 14.98 18.30 6.03
CA ASN A 318 15.65 17.01 6.15
C ASN A 318 17.08 16.99 5.57
N GLU A 319 17.60 18.14 5.10
CA GLU A 319 19.00 18.31 4.66
C GLU A 319 19.93 18.29 5.89
N THR A 320 20.18 17.09 6.39
CA THR A 320 20.95 16.85 7.61
C THR A 320 21.86 15.62 7.44
N PRO A 321 22.87 15.42 8.31
CA PRO A 321 23.68 14.21 8.31
C PRO A 321 22.84 12.93 8.42
N LEU A 322 23.36 11.83 7.85
CA LEU A 322 22.68 10.54 7.76
C LEU A 322 22.09 10.06 9.11
N TRP A 323 22.86 10.16 10.19
CA TRP A 323 22.43 9.69 11.51
C TRP A 323 21.18 10.43 12.03
N LYS A 324 21.00 11.72 11.71
CA LYS A 324 19.78 12.46 12.06
C LYS A 324 18.57 11.90 11.33
N GLY A 325 18.74 11.53 10.06
CA GLY A 325 17.69 10.85 9.28
C GLY A 325 17.30 9.49 9.86
N ILE A 326 18.29 8.68 10.28
CA ILE A 326 18.04 7.39 10.95
C ILE A 326 17.23 7.61 12.24
N LEU A 327 17.63 8.57 13.08
CA LEU A 327 16.89 8.88 14.31
C LEU A 327 15.45 9.35 14.03
N ARG A 328 15.22 10.12 12.96
CA ARG A 328 13.85 10.50 12.54
C ARG A 328 12.99 9.27 12.25
N VAL A 329 13.55 8.25 11.58
CA VAL A 329 12.84 6.98 11.32
C VAL A 329 12.56 6.24 12.62
N LEU A 330 13.56 6.07 13.48
CA LEU A 330 13.42 5.35 14.75
C LEU A 330 12.38 6.01 15.66
N ILE A 331 12.41 7.34 15.81
CA ILE A 331 11.41 8.09 16.57
C ILE A 331 10.01 7.91 15.96
N GLY A 332 9.89 7.95 14.64
CA GLY A 332 8.62 7.70 13.95
C GLY A 332 8.07 6.31 14.25
N LEU A 333 8.92 5.28 14.26
CA LEU A 333 8.53 3.91 14.64
C LEU A 333 8.06 3.86 16.10
N VAL A 334 8.80 4.45 17.03
CA VAL A 334 8.43 4.49 18.46
C VAL A 334 7.07 5.14 18.68
N ILE A 335 6.81 6.27 18.02
CA ILE A 335 5.52 6.98 18.11
C ILE A 335 4.36 6.17 17.52
N SER A 336 4.66 5.27 16.59
CA SER A 336 3.65 4.40 15.99
C SER A 336 3.27 3.22 16.89
N ILE A 337 4.13 2.79 17.82
CA ILE A 337 3.94 1.57 18.64
C ILE A 337 2.59 1.55 19.39
N PRO A 338 2.15 2.60 20.12
CA PRO A 338 0.90 2.54 20.89
C PRO A 338 -0.34 2.30 20.03
N PHE A 339 -0.30 2.71 18.77
CA PHE A 339 -1.40 2.54 17.83
C PHE A 339 -1.31 1.20 17.09
N LEU A 340 -0.09 0.80 16.70
CA LEU A 340 0.13 -0.50 16.08
C LEU A 340 -0.08 -1.67 17.06
N SER A 341 0.13 -1.46 18.35
CA SER A 341 -0.12 -2.48 19.38
C SER A 341 -1.58 -2.89 19.46
N LEU A 342 -2.53 -2.00 19.11
CA LEU A 342 -3.96 -2.30 19.04
C LEU A 342 -4.27 -3.49 18.11
N TYR A 343 -3.45 -3.69 17.07
CA TYR A 343 -3.56 -4.85 16.19
C TYR A 343 -3.39 -6.18 16.94
N TYR A 344 -2.39 -6.23 17.82
CA TYR A 344 -2.03 -7.43 18.58
C TYR A 344 -2.90 -7.63 19.83
N LEU A 345 -3.40 -6.54 20.41
CA LEU A 345 -4.26 -6.59 21.61
C LEU A 345 -5.68 -7.07 21.31
N MET A 346 -6.15 -6.93 20.06
CA MET A 346 -7.51 -7.28 19.69
C MET A 346 -7.61 -8.76 19.24
N PRO A 347 -8.40 -9.61 19.91
CA PRO A 347 -8.60 -11.00 19.49
C PRO A 347 -9.30 -11.13 18.14
N ASP A 348 -8.86 -12.08 17.31
CA ASP A 348 -9.39 -12.32 15.96
C ASP A 348 -10.86 -12.77 15.94
N ASN A 349 -11.40 -13.31 17.04
CA ASN A 349 -12.80 -13.72 17.15
C ASN A 349 -13.79 -12.56 17.39
N SER A 350 -13.29 -11.33 17.53
CA SER A 350 -14.12 -10.14 17.73
C SER A 350 -14.99 -9.83 16.51
N ASN A 351 -16.04 -9.03 16.69
CA ASN A 351 -16.89 -8.57 15.59
C ASN A 351 -16.05 -7.91 14.47
N VAL A 352 -16.37 -8.21 13.21
CA VAL A 352 -15.62 -7.74 12.03
C VAL A 352 -15.53 -6.22 11.95
N MET A 353 -16.56 -5.49 12.37
CA MET A 353 -16.54 -4.03 12.41
C MET A 353 -15.57 -3.51 13.49
N THR A 354 -15.52 -4.16 14.65
CA THR A 354 -14.54 -3.87 15.70
C THR A 354 -13.12 -4.11 15.20
N LEU A 355 -12.89 -5.23 14.49
CA LEU A 355 -11.58 -5.51 13.87
C LEU A 355 -11.22 -4.44 12.84
N TYR A 356 -12.15 -4.05 11.97
CA TYR A 356 -11.95 -3.00 10.97
C TYR A 356 -11.54 -1.67 11.60
N LEU A 357 -12.19 -1.29 12.71
CA LEU A 357 -11.88 -0.06 13.44
C LEU A 357 -10.54 -0.16 14.18
N VAL A 358 -10.36 -1.18 15.01
CA VAL A 358 -9.26 -1.26 15.99
C VAL A 358 -7.98 -1.81 15.39
N LYS A 359 -8.05 -2.78 14.46
CA LYS A 359 -6.86 -3.36 13.81
C LYS A 359 -6.38 -2.58 12.59
N SER A 360 -7.20 -1.69 12.02
CA SER A 360 -6.85 -1.00 10.78
C SER A 360 -7.14 0.50 10.82
N THR A 361 -8.41 0.90 10.88
CA THR A 361 -8.83 2.30 10.65
C THR A 361 -8.22 3.27 11.66
N ILE A 362 -8.39 3.01 12.96
CA ILE A 362 -7.90 3.87 14.06
C ILE A 362 -6.36 3.92 14.05
N PRO A 363 -5.63 2.78 14.03
CA PRO A 363 -4.17 2.82 13.94
C PRO A 363 -3.65 3.60 12.73
N CYS A 364 -4.16 3.30 11.53
CA CYS A 364 -3.72 3.95 10.30
C CYS A 364 -3.96 5.46 10.33
N PHE A 365 -5.11 5.88 10.85
CA PHE A 365 -5.43 7.30 11.02
C PHE A 365 -4.45 8.01 11.95
N PHE A 366 -4.32 7.54 13.19
CA PHE A 366 -3.56 8.25 14.22
C PHE A 366 -2.06 8.19 13.99
N VAL A 367 -1.52 7.06 13.51
CA VAL A 367 -0.10 6.98 13.15
C VAL A 367 0.23 8.04 12.11
N MET A 368 -0.54 8.12 11.03
CA MET A 368 -0.27 9.09 9.96
C MET A 368 -0.53 10.53 10.40
N LEU A 369 -1.56 10.78 11.21
CA LEU A 369 -1.83 12.09 11.79
C LEU A 369 -0.62 12.60 12.59
N LEU A 370 -0.09 11.78 13.49
CA LEU A 370 1.02 12.15 14.36
C LEU A 370 2.31 12.33 13.58
N LEU A 371 2.64 11.40 12.69
CA LEU A 371 3.84 11.47 11.85
C LEU A 371 3.88 12.75 11.02
N PHE A 372 2.76 13.17 10.43
CA PHE A 372 2.70 14.37 9.61
C PHE A 372 2.45 15.67 10.39
N SER A 373 2.28 15.61 11.72
CA SER A 373 2.11 16.80 12.57
C SER A 373 3.11 16.83 13.74
N VAL A 374 2.74 16.25 14.88
CA VAL A 374 3.41 16.38 16.19
C VAL A 374 4.88 15.95 16.17
N VAL A 375 5.23 14.94 15.38
CA VAL A 375 6.60 14.41 15.33
C VAL A 375 7.64 15.47 14.93
N LYS A 376 7.24 16.48 14.15
CA LYS A 376 8.13 17.59 13.80
C LYS A 376 8.65 18.34 15.04
N LEU A 377 7.80 18.58 16.04
CA LEU A 377 8.19 19.27 17.28
C LEU A 377 9.29 18.51 18.03
N ILE A 378 9.19 17.18 18.04
CA ILE A 378 10.21 16.30 18.62
C ILE A 378 11.51 16.46 17.84
N PHE A 379 11.44 16.45 16.51
CA PHE A 379 12.63 16.63 15.68
C PHE A 379 13.31 17.98 15.90
N ILE A 380 12.55 19.06 16.06
CA ILE A 380 13.10 20.39 16.37
C ILE A 380 13.75 20.37 17.77
N ARG A 381 13.05 19.82 18.77
CA ARG A 381 13.54 19.76 20.16
C ARG A 381 14.88 19.03 20.29
N PHE A 382 15.08 17.97 19.51
CA PHE A 382 16.31 17.18 19.50
C PHE A 382 17.32 17.59 18.42
N ASN A 383 17.11 18.74 17.75
CA ASN A 383 17.99 19.24 16.68
C ASN A 383 18.23 18.19 15.56
N LEU A 384 17.17 17.48 15.17
CA LEU A 384 17.20 16.43 14.14
C LEU A 384 16.82 16.95 12.74
N VAL A 385 16.54 18.25 12.61
CA VAL A 385 16.12 18.92 11.38
C VAL A 385 16.94 20.17 11.14
N ASN A 386 17.02 20.60 9.89
CA ASN A 386 17.62 21.87 9.53
C ASN A 386 16.64 23.01 9.85
N MET A 387 17.13 24.04 10.56
CA MET A 387 16.34 25.21 10.98
C MET A 387 16.85 26.51 10.34
N ASP A 388 17.85 26.46 9.46
CA ASP A 388 18.59 27.62 8.94
C ASP A 388 17.77 28.53 7.98
N LYS A 389 16.44 28.34 7.91
CA LYS A 389 15.49 29.12 7.10
C LYS A 389 14.15 29.35 7.82
N GLN A 390 14.18 29.78 9.09
CA GLN A 390 12.98 30.30 9.76
C GLN A 390 12.83 31.81 9.59
#